data_AF-A0A1H5JYB3-F1
#
_entry.id   AF-A0A1H5JYB3-F1
#
_cell.length_a   1.000
_cell.length_b   1.000
_cell.length_c   1.000
_cell.angle_alpha   90.00
_cell.angle_beta   90.00
_cell.angle_gamma   90.00
#
_symmetry.space_group_name_H-M   'P 1'
#
loop_
_entity.id
_entity.type
_entity.pdbx_description
1 polymer ?
#
loop_
_entity_poly.entity_id
_entity_poly.type
_entity_poly.pdbx_seq_one_letter_code
_entity_poly.pdbx_strand_id
1 'polypeptide(L)'
;MIRAGRVDKVRTLADLAAQQGLSLGRYQVVKPYAEEGFPAPISSEGARTLLFDADQVDAYLLGAPVPELTSTDSDDDLLDRSEAAAELGVALTGWSAYKKRPALADHKVTVAGVEHWPRGIIRAYRDARDSRPATGGRPKNASDQIPRDQLLKLAAPLLDADPAITAARVTETLGVHRDTAQRALTHLRASRIADRLATDSTLTPQQAAAELGYPAGQVRTAVHQALTELRARAAGAYLATITAALHDAGLTDTPTAPDVEQTRDTLRAAVLLAPEAPAAALVWEDGEGWRTATRRLHPYTAPGSHPLLLGSTEPRPTDLLAALTT
;
A
#
# COMPACT_ATOMS: atom_id res chain seq x y z
N MET A 1 16.77 -28.52 4.64
CA MET A 1 15.96 -29.06 3.55
C MET A 1 15.69 -30.54 3.80
N ILE A 2 14.48 -31.02 3.52
CA ILE A 2 14.17 -32.46 3.56
C ILE A 2 14.53 -33.06 2.19
N ARG A 3 15.43 -34.04 2.16
CA ARG A 3 15.83 -34.71 0.91
C ARG A 3 14.73 -35.59 0.35
N ALA A 4 14.71 -35.71 -0.98
CA ALA A 4 13.78 -36.58 -1.70
C ALA A 4 13.73 -37.99 -1.10
N GLY A 5 12.52 -38.50 -0.88
CA GLY A 5 12.30 -39.84 -0.31
C GLY A 5 12.56 -39.98 1.19
N ARG A 6 12.81 -38.88 1.93
CA ARG A 6 13.06 -38.91 3.39
C ARG A 6 11.98 -38.23 4.24
N VAL A 7 10.79 -38.00 3.67
CA VAL A 7 9.69 -37.31 4.38
C VAL A 7 9.20 -38.11 5.59
N ASP A 8 9.15 -39.44 5.47
CA ASP A 8 8.79 -40.38 6.53
C ASP A 8 9.85 -40.47 7.65
N LYS A 9 11.06 -39.99 7.38
CA LYS A 9 12.20 -39.96 8.31
C LYS A 9 12.31 -38.65 9.08
N VAL A 10 11.38 -37.72 8.92
CA VAL A 10 11.44 -36.44 9.64
C VAL A 10 11.00 -36.61 11.10
N ARG A 11 11.81 -36.09 12.03
CA ARG A 11 11.53 -36.04 13.47
C ARG A 11 11.52 -34.61 13.99
N THR A 12 10.59 -34.32 14.89
CA THR A 12 10.57 -33.09 15.69
C THR A 12 11.31 -33.29 17.01
N LEU A 13 11.61 -32.20 17.72
CA LEU A 13 12.10 -32.27 19.10
C LEU A 13 11.16 -33.04 20.04
N ALA A 14 9.86 -33.03 19.79
CA ALA A 14 8.90 -33.80 20.59
C ALA A 14 9.07 -35.30 20.35
N ASP A 15 9.29 -35.71 19.10
CA ASP A 15 9.55 -37.10 18.75
C ASP A 15 10.87 -37.58 19.36
N LEU A 16 11.94 -36.77 19.27
CA LEU A 16 13.23 -37.08 19.87
C LEU A 16 13.17 -37.17 21.40
N ALA A 17 12.42 -36.27 22.04
CA ALA A 17 12.19 -36.33 23.48
C ALA A 17 11.47 -37.62 23.88
N ALA A 18 10.39 -37.96 23.15
CA ALA A 18 9.63 -39.19 23.39
C ALA A 18 10.47 -40.45 23.20
N GLN A 19 11.32 -40.48 22.16
CA GLN A 19 12.25 -41.59 21.89
C GLN A 19 13.22 -41.83 23.06
N GLN A 20 13.63 -40.77 23.75
CA GLN A 20 14.55 -40.87 24.90
C GLN A 20 13.82 -40.97 26.25
N GLY A 21 12.50 -41.12 26.26
CA GLY A 21 11.70 -41.21 27.49
C GLY A 21 11.66 -39.91 28.29
N LEU A 22 11.84 -38.76 27.64
CA LEU A 22 11.84 -37.43 28.25
C LEU A 22 10.60 -36.63 27.85
N SER A 23 10.15 -35.73 28.73
CA SER A 23 9.17 -34.71 28.33
C SER A 23 9.83 -33.67 27.43
N LEU A 24 9.08 -33.09 26.49
CA LEU A 24 9.58 -32.05 25.58
C LEU A 24 10.24 -30.88 26.34
N GLY A 25 9.63 -30.43 27.45
CA GLY A 25 10.19 -29.36 28.27
C GLY A 25 11.55 -29.70 28.86
N ARG A 26 11.73 -30.92 29.39
CA ARG A 26 13.04 -31.36 29.91
C ARG A 26 14.07 -31.48 28.78
N TYR A 27 13.66 -31.98 27.62
CA TYR A 27 14.53 -32.10 26.44
C TYR A 27 15.05 -30.74 25.96
N GLN A 28 14.20 -29.72 25.97
CA GLN A 28 14.57 -28.33 25.63
C GLN A 28 15.50 -27.66 26.65
N VAL A 29 15.46 -28.08 27.92
CA VAL A 29 16.35 -27.56 28.97
C VAL A 29 17.73 -28.20 28.86
N VAL A 30 17.80 -29.52 28.70
CA VAL A 30 19.07 -30.25 28.61
C VAL A 30 19.76 -30.01 27.26
N LYS A 31 18.99 -29.81 26.20
CA LYS A 31 19.45 -29.60 24.82
C LYS A 31 20.46 -30.64 24.32
N PRO A 32 20.15 -31.97 24.38
CA PRO A 32 21.06 -32.99 23.84
C PRO A 32 21.36 -32.76 22.36
N TYR A 33 20.40 -32.20 21.62
CA TYR A 33 20.52 -31.85 20.20
C TYR A 33 21.49 -30.70 19.90
N ALA A 34 22.09 -30.08 20.91
CA ALA A 34 23.10 -29.03 20.77
C ALA A 34 24.50 -29.50 21.20
N GLU A 35 24.66 -30.77 21.58
CA GLU A 35 25.95 -31.35 21.91
C GLU A 35 26.83 -31.53 20.68
N GLU A 36 28.15 -31.50 20.88
CA GLU A 36 29.11 -31.72 19.80
C GLU A 36 28.96 -33.14 19.24
N GLY A 37 28.88 -33.24 17.91
CA GLY A 37 28.67 -34.50 17.20
C GLY A 37 27.22 -34.89 16.98
N PHE A 38 26.25 -34.22 17.62
CA PHE A 38 24.82 -34.47 17.33
C PHE A 38 24.49 -34.08 15.88
N PRO A 39 23.67 -34.86 15.15
CA PRO A 39 23.31 -34.54 13.77
C PRO A 39 22.73 -33.14 13.60
N ALA A 40 23.18 -32.43 12.57
CA ALA A 40 22.66 -31.12 12.26
C ALA A 40 21.16 -31.20 11.89
N PRO A 41 20.36 -30.18 12.26
CA PRO A 41 18.96 -30.14 11.86
C PRO A 41 18.84 -30.02 10.34
N ILE A 42 17.83 -30.70 9.78
CA ILE A 42 17.43 -30.59 8.37
C ILE A 42 16.46 -29.44 8.12
N SER A 43 16.15 -28.61 9.11
CA SER A 43 15.45 -27.33 8.92
C SER A 43 16.45 -26.21 8.59
N SER A 44 16.01 -25.12 7.94
CA SER A 44 16.87 -23.96 7.70
C SER A 44 17.44 -23.34 8.99
N GLU A 45 18.56 -22.63 8.84
CA GLU A 45 19.17 -21.88 9.94
C GLU A 45 18.18 -20.87 10.52
N GLY A 46 18.05 -20.85 11.85
CA GLY A 46 17.09 -19.99 12.56
C GLY A 46 15.63 -20.42 12.46
N ALA A 47 15.33 -21.61 11.92
CA ALA A 47 13.97 -22.15 11.91
C ALA A 47 13.41 -22.28 13.34
N ARG A 48 12.16 -21.83 13.52
CA ARG A 48 11.46 -21.93 14.81
C ARG A 48 11.18 -23.37 15.22
N THR A 49 10.93 -24.24 14.24
CA THR A 49 10.72 -25.68 14.45
C THR A 49 11.94 -26.40 13.88
N LEU A 50 12.73 -27.01 14.76
CA LEU A 50 13.85 -27.83 14.36
C LEU A 50 13.35 -29.21 13.92
N LEU A 51 13.78 -29.61 12.73
CA LEU A 51 13.50 -30.91 12.14
C LEU A 51 14.82 -31.68 12.02
N PHE A 52 14.78 -32.97 12.29
CA PHE A 52 15.93 -33.87 12.23
C PHE A 52 15.63 -35.07 11.35
N ASP A 53 16.68 -35.65 10.80
CA ASP A 53 16.59 -36.92 10.10
C ASP A 53 16.68 -38.09 11.08
N ALA A 54 15.68 -38.98 11.07
CA ALA A 54 15.56 -40.10 11.98
C ALA A 54 16.77 -41.03 11.90
N ASP A 55 17.21 -41.40 10.70
CA ASP A 55 18.29 -42.39 10.57
C ASP A 55 19.62 -41.81 11.08
N GLN A 56 19.85 -40.50 10.90
CA GLN A 56 21.03 -39.84 11.45
C GLN A 56 21.01 -39.77 12.98
N VAL A 57 19.86 -39.40 13.57
CA VAL A 57 19.73 -39.33 15.03
C VAL A 57 19.81 -40.72 15.65
N ASP A 58 19.16 -41.72 15.05
CA ASP A 58 19.22 -43.11 15.52
C ASP A 58 20.66 -43.64 15.48
N ALA A 59 21.41 -43.38 14.40
CA ALA A 59 22.81 -43.76 14.32
C ALA A 59 23.65 -43.11 15.42
N TYR A 60 23.49 -41.80 15.65
CA TYR A 60 24.19 -41.08 16.71
C TYR A 60 23.89 -41.66 18.10
N LEU A 61 22.61 -41.89 18.42
CA LEU A 61 22.18 -42.43 19.71
C LEU A 61 22.66 -43.87 19.95
N LEU A 62 22.82 -44.66 18.88
CA LEU A 62 23.37 -46.01 18.94
C LEU A 62 24.92 -46.03 18.96
N GLY A 63 25.58 -44.88 18.89
CA GLY A 63 27.04 -44.78 18.77
C GLY A 63 27.58 -45.31 17.43
N ALA A 64 26.71 -45.44 16.43
CA ALA A 64 27.08 -45.84 15.08
C ALA A 64 27.53 -44.62 14.25
N PRO A 65 28.33 -44.82 13.19
CA PRO A 65 28.65 -43.74 12.25
C PRO A 65 27.38 -43.12 11.67
N VAL A 66 27.25 -41.79 11.78
CA VAL A 66 26.09 -41.05 11.25
C VAL A 66 26.12 -41.09 9.73
N PRO A 67 25.07 -41.62 9.05
CA PRO A 67 25.03 -41.67 7.60
C PRO A 67 24.99 -40.25 7.02
N GLU A 68 25.78 -40.00 5.98
CA GLU A 68 25.71 -38.73 5.26
C GLU A 68 24.41 -38.65 4.46
N LEU A 69 23.73 -37.51 4.53
CA LEU A 69 22.63 -37.22 3.62
C LEU A 69 23.19 -36.96 2.23
N THR A 70 22.47 -37.42 1.21
CA THR A 70 22.84 -37.15 -0.18
C THR A 70 23.02 -35.65 -0.40
N SER A 71 24.16 -35.26 -0.98
CA SER A 71 24.48 -33.86 -1.27
C SER A 71 23.90 -33.38 -2.60
N THR A 72 23.48 -34.31 -3.46
CA THR A 72 22.90 -34.01 -4.78
C THR A 72 21.49 -33.45 -4.63
N ASP A 73 21.27 -32.27 -5.19
CA ASP A 73 19.94 -31.65 -5.22
C ASP A 73 19.00 -32.43 -6.14
N SER A 74 17.81 -32.72 -5.63
CA SER A 74 16.70 -33.32 -6.39
C SER A 74 15.56 -32.33 -6.52
N ASP A 75 14.83 -32.39 -7.63
CA ASP A 75 13.63 -31.58 -7.83
C ASP A 75 12.50 -31.95 -6.85
N ASP A 76 12.56 -33.15 -6.27
CA ASP A 76 11.64 -33.62 -5.22
C ASP A 76 12.08 -33.24 -3.81
N ASP A 77 13.21 -32.55 -3.63
CA ASP A 77 13.61 -32.04 -2.33
C ASP A 77 12.58 -31.02 -1.83
N LEU A 78 12.18 -31.13 -0.56
CA LEU A 78 11.22 -30.22 0.05
C LEU A 78 11.94 -29.07 0.76
N LEU A 79 11.76 -27.88 0.22
CA LEU A 79 12.33 -26.63 0.70
C LEU A 79 11.38 -25.97 1.69
N ASP A 80 11.89 -25.59 2.86
CA ASP A 80 11.12 -24.73 3.76
C ASP A 80 11.00 -23.30 3.18
N ARG A 81 10.29 -22.43 3.90
CA ARG A 81 10.08 -21.05 3.46
C ARG A 81 11.38 -20.27 3.19
N SER A 82 12.44 -20.46 3.99
CA SER A 82 13.70 -19.74 3.82
C SER A 82 14.44 -20.25 2.59
N GLU A 83 14.50 -21.58 2.46
CA GLU A 83 15.16 -22.27 1.35
C GLU A 83 14.46 -22.00 0.02
N ALA A 84 13.13 -22.02 0.00
CA ALA A 84 12.34 -21.73 -1.19
C ALA A 84 12.49 -20.25 -1.62
N ALA A 85 12.61 -19.33 -0.67
CA ALA A 85 12.91 -17.92 -0.97
C ALA A 85 14.31 -17.75 -1.58
N ALA A 86 15.31 -18.45 -1.04
CA ALA A 86 16.67 -18.46 -1.57
C ALA A 86 16.72 -19.06 -2.98
N GLU A 87 16.06 -20.20 -3.23
CA GLU A 87 15.99 -20.85 -4.55
C GLU A 87 15.32 -19.96 -5.61
N LEU A 88 14.31 -19.17 -5.20
CA LEU A 88 13.62 -18.21 -6.06
C LEU A 88 14.37 -16.86 -6.22
N GLY A 89 15.45 -16.64 -5.45
CA GLY A 89 16.22 -15.40 -5.47
C GLY A 89 15.46 -14.19 -4.91
N VAL A 90 14.61 -14.38 -3.90
CA VAL A 90 13.83 -13.31 -3.26
C VAL A 90 14.10 -13.22 -1.77
N ALA A 91 13.92 -12.04 -1.18
CA ALA A 91 14.00 -11.88 0.27
C ALA A 91 12.90 -12.68 0.98
N LEU A 92 13.20 -13.22 2.16
CA LEU A 92 12.27 -13.97 3.00
C LEU A 92 10.96 -13.22 3.29
N THR A 93 11.03 -11.89 3.46
CA THR A 93 9.87 -11.02 3.64
C THR A 93 8.95 -11.01 2.41
N GLY A 94 9.55 -11.03 1.21
CA GLY A 94 8.83 -11.12 -0.07
C GLY A 94 8.14 -12.46 -0.29
N TRP A 95 8.65 -13.55 0.29
CA TRP A 95 8.07 -14.90 0.15
C TRP A 95 6.58 -14.97 0.51
N SER A 96 6.13 -14.17 1.49
CA SER A 96 4.72 -14.13 1.92
C SER A 96 3.74 -13.83 0.76
N ALA A 97 4.18 -13.06 -0.25
CA ALA A 97 3.39 -12.76 -1.43
C ALA A 97 3.44 -13.90 -2.45
N TYR A 98 4.61 -14.54 -2.61
CA TYR A 98 4.82 -15.63 -3.57
C TYR A 98 4.09 -16.90 -3.18
N LYS A 99 4.12 -17.29 -1.90
CA LYS A 99 3.47 -18.53 -1.43
C LYS A 99 1.96 -18.59 -1.61
N LYS A 100 1.32 -17.45 -1.94
CA LYS A 100 -0.12 -17.33 -2.22
C LYS A 100 -0.45 -17.47 -3.71
N ARG A 101 0.55 -17.50 -4.60
CA ARG A 101 0.34 -17.66 -6.04
C ARG A 101 -0.09 -19.10 -6.31
N PRO A 102 -1.11 -19.36 -7.15
CA PRO A 102 -1.61 -20.72 -7.41
C PRO A 102 -0.49 -21.70 -7.78
N ALA A 103 0.40 -21.29 -8.70
CA ALA A 103 1.55 -22.08 -9.13
C ALA A 103 2.52 -22.54 -8.02
N LEU A 104 2.46 -21.96 -6.82
CA LEU A 104 3.22 -22.39 -5.64
C LEU A 104 2.32 -22.90 -4.51
N ALA A 105 1.15 -22.28 -4.32
CA ALA A 105 0.20 -22.61 -3.27
C ALA A 105 -0.35 -24.03 -3.42
N ASP A 106 -0.60 -24.46 -4.66
CA ASP A 106 -1.20 -25.76 -4.97
C ASP A 106 -0.24 -26.94 -4.72
N HIS A 107 1.07 -26.67 -4.64
CA HIS A 107 2.12 -27.67 -4.41
C HIS A 107 2.69 -27.64 -2.99
N LYS A 108 2.07 -26.88 -2.09
CA LYS A 108 2.53 -26.77 -0.70
C LYS A 108 2.30 -28.09 0.05
N VAL A 109 3.35 -28.58 0.69
CA VAL A 109 3.32 -29.78 1.55
C VAL A 109 3.59 -29.35 2.99
N THR A 110 2.85 -29.90 3.96
CA THR A 110 3.12 -29.67 5.39
C THR A 110 3.75 -30.91 5.99
N VAL A 111 4.97 -30.78 6.51
CA VAL A 111 5.70 -31.86 7.19
C VAL A 111 5.98 -31.39 8.61
N ALA A 112 5.54 -32.17 9.60
CA ALA A 112 5.70 -31.84 11.03
C ALA A 112 5.24 -30.41 11.40
N GLY A 113 4.15 -29.94 10.77
CA GLY A 113 3.59 -28.60 11.01
C GLY A 113 4.32 -27.44 10.31
N VAL A 114 5.36 -27.72 9.51
CA VAL A 114 6.11 -26.72 8.75
C VAL A 114 5.75 -26.80 7.26
N GLU A 115 5.50 -25.65 6.64
CA GLU A 115 5.21 -25.55 5.20
C GLU A 115 6.49 -25.73 4.37
N HIS A 116 6.43 -26.60 3.36
CA HIS A 116 7.49 -26.85 2.40
C HIS A 116 6.96 -26.87 0.96
N TRP A 117 7.88 -26.72 0.00
CA TRP A 117 7.60 -26.75 -1.43
C TRP A 117 8.63 -27.63 -2.15
N PRO A 118 8.22 -28.46 -3.13
CA PRO A 118 9.17 -29.18 -3.97
C PRO A 118 10.07 -28.22 -4.74
N ARG A 119 11.38 -28.47 -4.72
CA ARG A 119 12.41 -27.65 -5.38
C ARG A 119 12.14 -27.46 -6.88
N GLY A 120 11.73 -28.52 -7.58
CA GLY A 120 11.41 -28.50 -8.99
C GLY A 120 10.27 -27.52 -9.32
N ILE A 121 9.27 -27.42 -8.44
CA ILE A 121 8.17 -26.46 -8.60
C ILE A 121 8.67 -25.02 -8.45
N ILE A 122 9.58 -24.76 -7.49
CA ILE A 122 10.18 -23.44 -7.32
C ILE A 122 11.00 -23.04 -8.55
N ARG A 123 11.80 -23.97 -9.09
CA ARG A 123 12.59 -23.76 -10.30
C ARG A 123 11.71 -23.51 -11.52
N ALA A 124 10.70 -24.35 -11.75
CA ALA A 124 9.75 -24.17 -12.84
C ALA A 124 9.04 -22.80 -12.75
N TYR A 125 8.67 -22.36 -11.55
CA TYR A 125 8.08 -21.04 -11.33
C TYR A 125 9.06 -19.90 -11.62
N ARG A 126 10.32 -20.01 -11.20
CA ARG A 126 11.38 -19.05 -11.51
C ARG A 126 11.58 -18.93 -13.02
N ASP A 127 11.72 -20.06 -13.71
CA ASP A 127 12.00 -20.09 -15.14
C ASP A 127 10.81 -19.54 -15.96
N ALA A 128 9.58 -19.84 -15.55
CA ALA A 128 8.35 -19.27 -16.13
C ALA A 128 8.21 -17.76 -15.86
N ARG A 129 8.80 -17.25 -14.78
CA ARG A 129 8.84 -15.82 -14.45
C ARG A 129 9.89 -15.09 -15.28
N ASP A 130 11.07 -15.65 -15.43
CA ASP A 130 12.20 -15.02 -16.13
C ASP A 130 12.05 -15.06 -17.65
N SER A 131 11.29 -16.03 -18.17
CA SER A 131 10.89 -16.10 -19.59
C SER A 131 9.82 -15.07 -19.97
N ARG A 132 9.20 -14.37 -19.02
CA ARG A 132 8.34 -13.23 -19.35
C ARG A 132 9.21 -12.03 -19.70
N PRO A 133 8.95 -11.33 -20.84
CA PRO A 133 9.66 -10.09 -21.15
C PRO A 133 9.53 -9.16 -19.96
N ALA A 134 10.66 -8.63 -19.51
CA ALA A 134 10.75 -7.82 -18.30
C ALA A 134 9.66 -6.73 -18.31
N THR A 135 8.60 -6.94 -17.53
CA THR A 135 7.63 -5.89 -17.25
C THR A 135 8.40 -4.77 -16.56
N GLY A 136 8.63 -3.67 -17.30
CA GLY A 136 9.55 -2.58 -16.97
C GLY A 136 9.58 -2.24 -15.48
N GLY A 137 10.59 -2.79 -14.79
CA GLY A 137 10.95 -2.41 -13.45
C GLY A 137 12.05 -1.36 -13.50
N ARG A 138 11.94 -0.36 -12.61
CA ARG A 138 12.87 0.76 -12.45
C ARG A 138 14.33 0.29 -12.46
N PRO A 139 15.20 0.82 -13.34
CA PRO A 139 16.64 0.65 -13.22
C PRO A 139 17.10 1.15 -11.85
N LYS A 140 17.99 0.39 -11.21
CA LYS A 140 18.64 0.81 -9.96
C LYS A 140 19.24 2.21 -10.19
N ASN A 141 18.85 3.19 -9.37
CA ASN A 141 19.30 4.60 -9.40
C ASN A 141 18.65 5.57 -10.41
N ALA A 142 17.54 5.24 -11.07
CA ALA A 142 16.78 6.27 -11.79
C ALA A 142 16.06 7.18 -10.79
N SER A 143 16.57 8.39 -10.52
CA SER A 143 15.81 9.45 -9.85
C SER A 143 14.57 9.80 -10.70
N ASP A 144 13.49 10.28 -10.07
CA ASP A 144 12.45 10.97 -10.83
C ASP A 144 13.13 12.17 -11.50
N GLN A 145 13.36 12.09 -12.82
CA GLN A 145 14.10 13.11 -13.59
C GLN A 145 13.39 14.46 -13.60
N ILE A 146 12.11 14.48 -13.22
CA ILE A 146 11.23 15.64 -13.27
C ILE A 146 10.71 15.93 -11.86
N PRO A 147 10.94 17.14 -11.31
CA PRO A 147 10.27 17.60 -10.10
C PRO A 147 8.75 17.47 -10.19
N ARG A 148 8.10 17.05 -9.09
CA ARG A 148 6.67 16.69 -9.09
C ARG A 148 5.77 17.86 -9.52
N ASP A 149 6.18 19.09 -9.23
CA ASP A 149 5.51 20.34 -9.59
C ASP A 149 5.62 20.68 -11.10
N GLN A 150 6.60 20.12 -11.81
CA GLN A 150 6.81 20.34 -13.24
C GLN A 150 6.11 19.27 -14.10
N LEU A 151 5.84 18.09 -13.55
CA LEU A 151 5.29 16.98 -14.31
C LEU A 151 3.95 17.31 -14.98
N LEU A 152 3.02 17.97 -14.26
CA LEU A 152 1.72 18.34 -14.83
C LEU A 152 1.89 19.33 -15.99
N LYS A 153 2.81 20.30 -15.85
CA LYS A 153 3.10 21.30 -16.89
C LYS A 153 3.70 20.65 -18.14
N LEU A 154 4.53 19.63 -17.98
CA LEU A 154 5.16 18.92 -19.10
C LEU A 154 4.23 17.87 -19.74
N ALA A 155 3.34 17.25 -18.97
CA ALA A 155 2.38 16.28 -19.48
C ALA A 155 1.17 16.93 -20.18
N ALA A 156 0.81 18.17 -19.83
CA ALA A 156 -0.35 18.86 -20.39
C ALA A 156 -0.28 19.01 -21.93
N PRO A 157 0.82 19.50 -22.55
CA PRO A 157 0.92 19.60 -24.00
C PRO A 157 0.83 18.25 -24.71
N LEU A 158 1.31 17.17 -24.07
CA LEU A 158 1.22 15.82 -24.63
C LEU A 158 -0.23 15.34 -24.69
N LEU A 159 -1.03 15.63 -23.65
CA LEU A 159 -2.46 15.32 -23.62
C LEU A 159 -3.26 16.22 -24.58
N ASP A 160 -2.85 17.48 -24.78
CA ASP A 160 -3.48 18.38 -25.76
C ASP A 160 -3.25 17.92 -27.20
N ALA A 161 -2.04 17.42 -27.50
CA ALA A 161 -1.70 16.92 -28.83
C ALA A 161 -2.38 15.58 -29.14
N ASP A 162 -2.50 14.70 -28.14
CA ASP A 162 -3.16 13.40 -28.27
C ASP A 162 -4.03 13.11 -27.04
N PRO A 163 -5.36 13.36 -27.11
CA PRO A 163 -6.29 13.04 -26.02
C PRO A 163 -6.29 11.56 -25.60
N ALA A 164 -5.90 10.65 -26.50
CA ALA A 164 -5.83 9.21 -26.28
C ALA A 164 -4.48 8.73 -25.72
N ILE A 165 -3.53 9.65 -25.46
CA ILE A 165 -2.18 9.32 -24.98
C ILE A 165 -2.23 8.42 -23.74
N THR A 166 -1.35 7.42 -23.73
CA THR A 166 -1.26 6.44 -22.65
C THR A 166 -0.16 6.78 -21.66
N ALA A 167 -0.26 6.26 -20.43
CA ALA A 167 0.80 6.40 -19.43
C ALA A 167 2.16 5.83 -19.92
N ALA A 168 2.14 4.78 -20.75
CA ALA A 168 3.35 4.23 -21.35
C ALA A 168 4.05 5.27 -22.25
N ARG A 169 3.29 5.96 -23.10
CA ARG A 169 3.84 6.98 -23.99
C ARG A 169 4.38 8.20 -23.24
N VAL A 170 3.70 8.60 -22.16
CA VAL A 170 4.20 9.66 -21.26
C VAL A 170 5.48 9.22 -20.55
N THR A 171 5.56 7.97 -20.09
CA THR A 171 6.79 7.39 -19.51
C THR A 171 7.95 7.40 -20.51
N GLU A 172 7.73 6.99 -21.75
CA GLU A 172 8.75 7.05 -22.82
C GLU A 172 9.23 8.48 -23.08
N THR A 173 8.29 9.44 -23.08
CA THR A 173 8.59 10.83 -23.46
C THR A 173 9.27 11.60 -22.32
N LEU A 174 8.81 11.39 -21.08
CA LEU A 174 9.21 12.19 -19.92
C LEU A 174 10.13 11.44 -18.95
N GLY A 175 10.39 10.15 -19.17
CA GLY A 175 11.28 9.36 -18.31
C GLY A 175 10.74 9.12 -16.89
N VAL A 176 9.43 9.28 -16.66
CA VAL A 176 8.79 9.10 -15.34
C VAL A 176 8.19 7.71 -15.17
N HIS A 177 8.03 7.27 -13.92
CA HIS A 177 7.36 6.01 -13.62
C HIS A 177 5.91 5.98 -14.16
N ARG A 178 5.48 4.80 -14.65
CA ARG A 178 4.15 4.60 -15.25
C ARG A 178 3.00 5.08 -14.35
N ASP A 179 3.04 4.76 -13.06
CA ASP A 179 1.99 5.18 -12.12
C ASP A 179 1.97 6.70 -11.93
N THR A 180 3.14 7.34 -11.98
CA THR A 180 3.26 8.79 -11.89
C THR A 180 2.68 9.44 -13.16
N ALA A 181 3.01 8.89 -14.34
CA ALA A 181 2.40 9.30 -15.61
C ALA A 181 0.87 9.11 -15.61
N GLN A 182 0.39 7.96 -15.15
CA GLN A 182 -1.04 7.66 -15.07
C GLN A 182 -1.78 8.64 -14.16
N ARG A 183 -1.21 8.94 -12.98
CA ARG A 183 -1.76 9.94 -12.06
C ARG A 183 -1.80 11.33 -12.67
N ALA A 184 -0.71 11.76 -13.33
CA ALA A 184 -0.65 13.06 -13.99
C ALA A 184 -1.71 13.18 -15.09
N LEU A 185 -1.85 12.17 -15.95
CA LEU A 185 -2.90 12.13 -16.97
C LEU A 185 -4.31 12.14 -16.38
N THR A 186 -4.54 11.40 -15.30
CA THR A 186 -5.86 11.35 -14.64
C THR A 186 -6.22 12.73 -14.09
N HIS A 187 -5.27 13.40 -13.43
CA HIS A 187 -5.45 14.75 -12.89
C HIS A 187 -5.72 15.78 -14.00
N LEU A 188 -4.92 15.78 -15.07
CA LEU A 188 -5.11 16.71 -16.20
C LEU A 188 -6.46 16.50 -16.89
N ARG A 189 -6.87 15.24 -17.11
CA ARG A 189 -8.19 14.93 -17.67
C ARG A 189 -9.31 15.40 -16.76
N ALA A 190 -9.19 15.16 -15.46
CA ALA A 190 -10.18 15.60 -14.48
C ALA A 190 -10.37 17.12 -14.50
N SER A 191 -9.26 17.87 -14.46
CA SER A 191 -9.28 19.33 -14.46
C SER A 191 -9.90 19.91 -15.73
N ARG A 192 -9.56 19.36 -16.91
CA ARG A 192 -10.16 19.80 -18.19
C ARG A 192 -11.64 19.44 -18.30
N ILE A 193 -12.06 18.29 -17.79
CA ILE A 193 -13.48 17.92 -17.71
C ILE A 193 -14.21 18.92 -16.79
N ALA A 194 -13.62 19.27 -15.64
CA ALA A 194 -14.18 20.27 -14.74
C ALA A 194 -14.28 21.65 -15.41
N ASP A 195 -13.26 22.11 -16.13
CA ASP A 195 -13.31 23.37 -16.90
C ASP A 195 -14.43 23.37 -17.95
N ARG A 196 -14.60 22.24 -18.65
CA ARG A 196 -15.66 22.09 -19.66
C ARG A 196 -17.05 22.15 -19.05
N LEU A 197 -17.27 21.44 -17.95
CA LEU A 197 -18.54 21.44 -17.21
C LEU A 197 -18.83 22.81 -16.56
N ALA A 198 -17.81 23.54 -16.13
CA ALA A 198 -17.97 24.90 -15.62
C ALA A 198 -18.38 25.89 -16.73
N THR A 199 -17.95 25.64 -17.96
CA THR A 199 -18.32 26.45 -19.13
C THR A 199 -19.72 26.12 -19.64
N ASP A 200 -20.10 24.83 -19.60
CA ASP A 200 -21.40 24.35 -20.05
C ASP A 200 -21.96 23.33 -19.05
N SER A 201 -22.85 23.82 -18.18
CA SER A 201 -23.47 23.03 -17.12
C SER A 201 -24.56 22.07 -17.62
N THR A 202 -24.91 22.11 -18.92
CA THR A 202 -25.88 21.17 -19.50
C THR A 202 -25.25 19.81 -19.83
N LEU A 203 -23.91 19.75 -19.90
CA LEU A 203 -23.18 18.53 -20.19
C LEU A 203 -23.13 17.61 -18.98
N THR A 204 -23.28 16.31 -19.24
CA THR A 204 -22.85 15.28 -18.29
C THR A 204 -21.33 15.15 -18.30
N PRO A 205 -20.70 14.66 -17.22
CA PRO A 205 -19.25 14.45 -17.19
C PRO A 205 -18.73 13.54 -18.31
N GLN A 206 -19.52 12.54 -18.70
CA GLN A 206 -19.19 11.63 -19.80
C GLN A 206 -19.25 12.33 -21.16
N GLN A 207 -20.23 13.23 -21.38
CA GLN A 207 -20.30 14.05 -22.58
C GLN A 207 -19.14 15.03 -22.66
N ALA A 208 -18.82 15.71 -21.55
CA ALA A 208 -17.66 16.61 -21.49
C ALA A 208 -16.35 15.86 -21.81
N ALA A 209 -16.16 14.65 -21.27
CA ALA A 209 -15.00 13.81 -21.59
C ALA A 209 -14.97 13.39 -23.07
N ALA A 210 -16.12 13.08 -23.67
CA ALA A 210 -16.23 12.70 -25.07
C ALA A 210 -15.95 13.88 -26.02
N GLU A 211 -16.45 15.08 -25.70
CA GLU A 211 -16.15 16.31 -26.45
C GLU A 211 -14.66 16.67 -26.42
N LEU A 212 -13.99 16.38 -25.29
CA LEU A 212 -12.53 16.52 -25.14
C LEU A 212 -11.74 15.40 -25.86
N GLY A 213 -12.40 14.46 -26.53
CA GLY A 213 -11.78 13.38 -27.30
C GLY A 213 -11.19 12.24 -26.47
N TYR A 214 -11.51 12.15 -25.18
CA TYR A 214 -10.90 11.15 -24.31
C TYR A 214 -11.54 9.75 -24.48
N PRO A 215 -10.73 8.66 -24.54
CA PRO A 215 -11.26 7.31 -24.63
C PRO A 215 -12.05 6.89 -23.39
N ALA A 216 -13.26 6.33 -23.57
CA ALA A 216 -14.15 5.91 -22.48
C ALA A 216 -13.47 4.97 -21.45
N GLY A 217 -12.58 4.08 -21.91
CA GLY A 217 -11.83 3.16 -21.04
C GLY A 217 -10.81 3.83 -20.13
N GLN A 218 -10.44 5.09 -20.39
CA GLN A 218 -9.39 5.82 -19.67
C GLN A 218 -9.91 6.93 -18.75
N VAL A 219 -11.22 7.25 -18.79
CA VAL A 219 -11.78 8.44 -18.12
C VAL A 219 -12.60 8.17 -16.87
N ARG A 220 -12.87 6.91 -16.52
CA ARG A 220 -13.75 6.58 -15.38
C ARG A 220 -13.30 7.28 -14.08
N THR A 221 -12.02 7.19 -13.75
CA THR A 221 -11.45 7.85 -12.56
C THR A 221 -11.37 9.36 -12.72
N ALA A 222 -11.04 9.85 -13.92
CA ALA A 222 -10.95 11.28 -14.22
C ALA A 222 -12.32 11.99 -14.09
N VAL A 223 -13.40 11.34 -14.52
CA VAL A 223 -14.77 11.84 -14.38
C VAL A 223 -15.16 12.00 -12.91
N HIS A 224 -14.88 11.01 -12.08
CA HIS A 224 -15.13 11.11 -10.64
C HIS A 224 -14.31 12.24 -10.00
N GLN A 225 -13.03 12.36 -10.37
CA GLN A 225 -12.17 13.45 -9.89
C GLN A 225 -12.66 14.83 -10.35
N ALA A 226 -13.15 14.96 -11.60
CA ALA A 226 -13.66 16.22 -12.14
C ALA A 226 -14.87 16.73 -11.35
N LEU A 227 -15.79 15.85 -10.98
CA LEU A 227 -16.94 16.20 -10.15
C LEU A 227 -16.51 16.68 -8.76
N THR A 228 -15.49 16.05 -8.18
CA THR A 228 -14.95 16.50 -6.88
C THR A 228 -14.21 17.83 -7.01
N GLU A 229 -13.47 18.04 -8.10
CA GLU A 229 -12.82 19.33 -8.37
C GLU A 229 -13.84 20.46 -8.56
N LEU A 230 -14.95 20.23 -9.26
CA LEU A 230 -16.05 21.21 -9.37
C LEU A 230 -16.65 21.56 -8.02
N ARG A 231 -16.93 20.55 -7.18
CA ARG A 231 -17.42 20.79 -5.82
C ARG A 231 -16.40 21.59 -4.99
N ALA A 232 -15.11 21.30 -5.12
CA ALA A 232 -14.05 22.05 -4.45
C ALA A 232 -13.98 23.50 -4.91
N ARG A 233 -14.14 23.78 -6.21
CA ARG A 233 -14.19 25.14 -6.76
C ARG A 233 -15.41 25.92 -6.27
N ALA A 234 -16.59 25.27 -6.25
CA ALA A 234 -17.81 25.87 -5.72
C ALA A 234 -17.68 26.20 -4.23
N ALA A 235 -17.15 25.25 -3.45
CA ALA A 235 -16.85 25.45 -2.03
C ALA A 235 -15.84 26.59 -1.82
N GLY A 236 -14.82 26.71 -2.67
CA GLY A 236 -13.85 27.81 -2.60
C GLY A 236 -14.49 29.20 -2.68
N ALA A 237 -15.47 29.40 -3.56
CA ALA A 237 -16.19 30.68 -3.67
C ALA A 237 -17.05 30.98 -2.42
N TYR A 238 -17.71 29.95 -1.89
CA TYR A 238 -18.44 30.05 -0.62
C TYR A 238 -17.50 30.40 0.55
N LEU A 239 -16.40 29.66 0.69
CA LEU A 239 -15.40 29.84 1.74
C LEU A 239 -14.70 31.20 1.65
N ALA A 240 -14.48 31.74 0.44
CA ALA A 240 -13.98 33.09 0.24
C ALA A 240 -14.94 34.14 0.83
N THR A 241 -16.24 33.98 0.58
CA THR A 241 -17.28 34.87 1.11
C THR A 241 -17.33 34.82 2.64
N ILE A 242 -17.23 33.62 3.22
CA ILE A 242 -17.20 33.43 4.67
C ILE A 242 -15.94 34.05 5.29
N THR A 243 -14.78 33.82 4.68
CA THR A 243 -13.50 34.32 5.20
C THR A 243 -13.43 35.84 5.15
N ALA A 244 -13.94 36.46 4.07
CA ALA A 244 -14.07 37.90 3.98
C ALA A 244 -14.96 38.47 5.10
N ALA A 245 -16.13 37.86 5.36
CA ALA A 245 -17.02 38.31 6.44
C ALA A 245 -16.40 38.13 7.83
N LEU A 246 -15.66 37.04 8.07
CA LEU A 246 -14.92 36.82 9.31
C LEU A 246 -13.81 37.85 9.49
N HIS A 247 -13.11 38.21 8.41
CA HIS A 247 -12.06 39.22 8.43
C HIS A 247 -12.64 40.62 8.72
N ASP A 248 -13.74 40.99 8.07
CA ASP A 248 -14.43 42.27 8.30
C ASP A 248 -14.96 42.39 9.74
N ALA A 249 -15.31 41.26 10.37
CA ALA A 249 -15.68 41.18 11.78
C ALA A 249 -14.47 41.14 12.75
N GLY A 250 -13.23 41.16 12.25
CA GLY A 250 -12.01 41.10 13.05
C GLY A 250 -11.72 39.72 13.66
N LEU A 251 -12.34 38.66 13.14
CA LEU A 251 -12.20 37.29 13.67
C LEU A 251 -11.11 36.47 12.97
N THR A 252 -10.52 36.96 11.87
CA THR A 252 -9.36 36.35 11.21
C THR A 252 -8.41 37.43 10.67
N ASP A 253 -7.12 37.11 10.62
CA ASP A 253 -6.06 38.05 10.22
C ASP A 253 -5.88 38.13 8.69
N THR A 254 -6.56 37.27 7.91
CA THR A 254 -6.44 37.22 6.44
C THR A 254 -7.80 37.14 5.77
N PRO A 255 -8.04 37.93 4.70
CA PRO A 255 -9.24 37.81 3.88
C PRO A 255 -9.14 36.67 2.84
N THR A 256 -8.01 35.94 2.81
CA THR A 256 -7.74 34.92 1.80
C THR A 256 -8.53 33.65 2.10
N ALA A 257 -9.28 33.16 1.11
CA ALA A 257 -10.01 31.90 1.23
C ALA A 257 -9.07 30.74 1.61
N PRO A 258 -9.50 29.84 2.51
CA PRO A 258 -8.71 28.68 2.88
C PRO A 258 -8.58 27.70 1.71
N ASP A 259 -7.46 26.98 1.67
CA ASP A 259 -7.30 25.87 0.75
C ASP A 259 -8.32 24.77 1.06
N VAL A 260 -9.02 24.30 0.02
CA VAL A 260 -9.94 23.17 0.12
C VAL A 260 -9.15 21.88 0.02
N GLU A 261 -9.09 21.13 1.10
CA GLU A 261 -8.51 19.80 1.12
C GLU A 261 -9.53 18.76 0.66
N GLN A 262 -9.12 17.92 -0.29
CA GLN A 262 -9.87 16.75 -0.68
C GLN A 262 -9.37 15.52 0.09
N THR A 263 -10.27 14.88 0.84
CA THR A 263 -10.05 13.51 1.35
C THR A 263 -10.69 12.49 0.40
N ARG A 264 -10.70 11.19 0.74
CA ARG A 264 -11.23 10.16 -0.16
C ARG A 264 -12.66 10.45 -0.63
N ASP A 265 -13.51 10.92 0.27
CA ASP A 265 -14.94 11.07 0.01
C ASP A 265 -15.51 12.45 0.39
N THR A 266 -14.76 13.28 1.13
CA THR A 266 -15.24 14.58 1.61
C THR A 266 -14.27 15.71 1.25
N LEU A 267 -14.84 16.91 1.10
CA LEU A 267 -14.07 18.16 1.03
C LEU A 267 -14.07 18.80 2.41
N ARG A 268 -12.96 19.42 2.77
CA ARG A 268 -12.85 20.16 4.02
C ARG A 268 -11.97 21.37 3.86
N ALA A 269 -12.19 22.37 4.70
CA ALA A 269 -11.35 23.56 4.76
C ALA A 269 -11.29 24.07 6.20
N ALA A 270 -10.20 24.76 6.54
CA ALA A 270 -10.02 25.36 7.85
C ALA A 270 -9.69 26.85 7.75
N VAL A 271 -10.47 27.69 8.43
CA VAL A 271 -10.19 29.12 8.60
C VAL A 271 -9.58 29.30 9.98
N LEU A 272 -8.34 29.78 10.03
CA LEU A 272 -7.69 30.13 11.28
C LEU A 272 -8.29 31.44 11.80
N LEU A 273 -8.72 31.43 13.07
CA LEU A 273 -9.27 32.62 13.71
C LEU A 273 -8.18 33.41 14.43
N ALA A 274 -8.41 34.68 14.70
CA ALA A 274 -7.53 35.57 15.47
C ALA A 274 -7.37 35.09 16.93
N PRO A 275 -6.30 35.47 17.66
CA PRO A 275 -6.05 34.95 19.01
C PRO A 275 -7.15 35.30 20.03
N GLU A 276 -7.80 36.44 19.82
CA GLU A 276 -8.89 36.95 20.66
C GLU A 276 -10.26 36.33 20.32
N ALA A 277 -10.32 35.48 19.28
CA ALA A 277 -11.55 34.81 18.87
C ALA A 277 -11.93 33.67 19.84
N PRO A 278 -13.23 33.30 19.94
CA PRO A 278 -13.71 32.29 20.89
C PRO A 278 -13.24 30.86 20.59
N ALA A 279 -12.61 30.62 19.44
CA ALA A 279 -12.03 29.34 19.06
C ALA A 279 -10.71 29.55 18.29
N ALA A 280 -9.91 28.48 18.16
CA ALA A 280 -8.64 28.55 17.47
C ALA A 280 -8.80 28.53 15.93
N ALA A 281 -9.79 27.80 15.44
CA ALA A 281 -10.11 27.70 14.02
C ALA A 281 -11.58 27.31 13.81
N LEU A 282 -12.09 27.61 12.63
CA LEU A 282 -13.32 27.05 12.08
C LEU A 282 -12.97 25.98 11.06
N VAL A 283 -13.67 24.85 11.12
CA VAL A 283 -13.55 23.78 10.13
C VAL A 283 -14.89 23.60 9.45
N TRP A 284 -14.85 23.63 8.13
CA TRP A 284 -15.98 23.28 7.27
C TRP A 284 -15.72 21.91 6.66
N GLU A 285 -16.72 21.04 6.67
CA GLU A 285 -16.70 19.75 6.00
C GLU A 285 -17.96 19.59 5.12
N ASP A 286 -17.77 19.19 3.86
CA ASP A 286 -18.86 18.96 2.91
C ASP A 286 -19.81 17.88 3.44
N GLY A 287 -21.10 18.25 3.57
CA GLY A 287 -22.14 17.40 4.15
C GLY A 287 -22.29 17.45 5.68
N GLU A 288 -21.26 17.86 6.43
CA GLU A 288 -21.31 17.95 7.91
C GLU A 288 -21.45 19.40 8.42
N GLY A 289 -21.10 20.39 7.60
CA GLY A 289 -21.22 21.81 7.92
C GLY A 289 -20.04 22.34 8.73
N TRP A 290 -20.30 23.34 9.59
CA TRP A 290 -19.26 24.05 10.32
C TRP A 290 -19.10 23.55 11.75
N ARG A 291 -17.85 23.51 12.22
CA ARG A 291 -17.48 23.23 13.61
C ARG A 291 -16.31 24.09 14.06
N THR A 292 -16.21 24.35 15.36
CA THR A 292 -15.02 24.97 15.95
C THR A 292 -13.94 23.92 16.20
N ALA A 293 -12.68 24.35 16.19
CA ALA A 293 -11.55 23.54 16.58
C ALA A 293 -10.73 24.25 17.67
N THR A 294 -10.17 23.45 18.58
CA THR A 294 -9.41 23.92 19.75
C THR A 294 -7.92 24.15 19.46
N ARG A 295 -7.43 23.75 18.28
CA ARG A 295 -6.00 23.84 17.90
C ARG A 295 -5.82 24.45 16.51
N ARG A 296 -4.89 25.41 16.40
CA ARG A 296 -4.50 26.01 15.11
C ARG A 296 -3.65 25.10 14.22
N LEU A 297 -2.72 24.35 14.81
CA LEU A 297 -1.75 23.53 14.07
C LEU A 297 -2.39 22.29 13.43
N HIS A 298 -3.44 21.74 14.03
CA HIS A 298 -4.12 20.52 13.58
C HIS A 298 -5.64 20.66 13.73
N PRO A 299 -6.27 21.55 12.94
CA PRO A 299 -7.69 21.89 13.12
C PRO A 299 -8.61 20.71 12.83
N TYR A 300 -8.20 19.78 11.96
CA TYR A 300 -9.02 18.65 11.54
C TYR A 300 -9.12 17.52 12.58
N THR A 301 -8.10 17.32 13.43
CA THR A 301 -7.98 16.13 14.31
C THR A 301 -8.08 16.45 15.80
N ALA A 302 -8.45 17.68 16.17
CA ALA A 302 -8.43 18.12 17.55
C ALA A 302 -9.61 17.54 18.37
N PRO A 303 -9.35 16.86 19.50
CA PRO A 303 -10.42 16.51 20.44
C PRO A 303 -11.07 17.79 21.00
N GLY A 304 -12.39 17.77 21.18
CA GLY A 304 -13.17 18.93 21.65
C GLY A 304 -13.66 19.87 20.54
N SER A 305 -13.81 19.40 19.31
CA SER A 305 -14.50 20.16 18.27
C SER A 305 -15.99 20.23 18.56
N HIS A 306 -16.59 21.41 18.47
CA HIS A 306 -18.03 21.61 18.70
C HIS A 306 -18.74 21.96 17.39
N PRO A 307 -19.76 21.20 16.96
CA PRO A 307 -20.53 21.53 15.78
C PRO A 307 -21.30 22.83 15.98
N LEU A 308 -21.34 23.68 14.97
CA LEU A 308 -22.20 24.86 14.91
C LEU A 308 -23.53 24.43 14.29
N LEU A 309 -24.57 24.32 15.10
CA LEU A 309 -25.89 23.84 14.68
C LEU A 309 -26.65 24.91 13.87
N LEU A 310 -26.21 25.13 12.64
CA LEU A 310 -26.64 26.25 11.78
C LEU A 310 -27.79 25.89 10.81
N GLY A 311 -28.35 24.69 10.90
CA GLY A 311 -29.49 24.24 10.08
C GLY A 311 -29.19 24.04 8.58
N SER A 312 -28.00 24.45 8.12
CA SER A 312 -27.46 24.27 6.78
C SER A 312 -25.96 23.96 6.88
N THR A 313 -25.44 23.20 5.93
CA THR A 313 -23.99 22.96 5.77
C THR A 313 -23.28 24.14 5.12
N GLU A 314 -24.04 25.02 4.45
CA GLU A 314 -23.58 26.28 3.86
C GLU A 314 -24.47 27.45 4.36
N PRO A 315 -24.36 27.82 5.64
CA PRO A 315 -25.09 28.95 6.20
C PRO A 315 -24.61 30.27 5.60
N ARG A 316 -25.46 31.30 5.65
CA ARG A 316 -25.06 32.66 5.28
C ARG A 316 -23.97 33.17 6.25
N PRO A 317 -23.06 34.04 5.81
CA PRO A 317 -22.00 34.55 6.68
C PRO A 317 -22.50 35.19 7.98
N THR A 318 -23.63 35.90 7.93
CA THR A 318 -24.26 36.51 9.11
C THR A 318 -24.70 35.49 10.16
N ASP A 319 -25.21 34.33 9.72
CA ASP A 319 -25.70 33.29 10.62
C ASP A 319 -24.52 32.58 11.30
N LEU A 320 -23.43 32.35 10.55
CA LEU A 320 -22.18 31.80 11.08
C LEU A 320 -21.51 32.74 12.09
N LEU A 321 -21.46 34.05 11.79
CA LEU A 321 -20.93 35.07 12.71
C LEU A 321 -21.71 35.10 14.01
N ALA A 322 -23.06 35.14 13.94
CA ALA A 322 -23.91 35.16 15.12
C ALA A 322 -23.68 33.93 16.03
N ALA A 323 -23.54 32.74 15.43
CA ALA A 323 -23.29 31.52 16.19
C ALA A 323 -21.89 31.44 16.82
N LEU A 324 -20.92 32.21 16.32
CA LEU A 324 -19.58 32.27 16.90
C LEU A 324 -19.49 33.25 18.07
N THR A 325 -20.28 34.32 18.03
CA THR A 325 -20.24 35.39 19.04
C THR A 325 -21.25 35.20 20.18
N THR A 326 -22.06 34.14 20.14
CA THR A 326 -23.06 33.79 21.16
C THR A 326 -22.51 32.70 22.07
#